data_AF-A0AAD6SX71-F1
#
_entry.id   AF-A0AAD6SX71-F1
#
_cell.length_a   1.000
_cell.length_b   1.000
_cell.length_c   1.000
_cell.angle_alpha   90.00
_cell.angle_beta   90.00
_cell.angle_gamma   90.00
#
_symmetry.space_group_name_H-M   'P 1'
#
loop_
_entity.id
_entity.type
_entity.pdbx_description
1 polymer ?
#
loop_
_entity_poly.entity_id
_entity_poly.type
_entity_poly.pdbx_seq_one_letter_code
_entity_poly.pdbx_strand_id
1 'polypeptide(L)'
;VWSTVTFDLGPQTVTKPQWLCKAIQWCWLAITALGTFDPKHGGHLIMWDLGRVLEFPPGATVLLPAIMTFSIAKIRPGERRYSFTQYLAAADAWERYPAATALFCKLTDLSSLRT
;
A
#
# COMPACT_ATOMS: atom_id res chain seq x y z
N VAL A 1 -9.79 9.29 13.53
CA VAL A 1 -9.97 10.07 12.29
C VAL A 1 -8.60 10.24 11.65
N TRP A 2 -8.45 10.01 10.33
CA TRP A 2 -7.20 10.23 9.59
C TRP A 2 -7.16 11.63 9.00
N SER A 3 -5.97 12.22 8.91
CA SER A 3 -5.74 13.58 8.38
C SER A 3 -5.36 13.60 6.90
N THR A 4 -5.02 12.45 6.33
CA THR A 4 -4.52 12.37 4.95
C THR A 4 -5.15 11.19 4.22
N VAL A 5 -5.38 11.38 2.92
CA VAL A 5 -5.90 10.35 2.04
C VAL A 5 -5.11 10.30 0.74
N THR A 6 -5.10 9.13 0.09
CA THR A 6 -4.52 8.93 -1.24
C THR A 6 -5.46 8.07 -2.07
N PHE A 7 -5.64 8.45 -3.33
CA PHE A 7 -6.46 7.74 -4.30
C PHE A 7 -5.57 7.14 -5.39
N ASP A 8 -5.63 5.82 -5.54
CA ASP A 8 -5.00 5.12 -6.65
C ASP A 8 -6.05 4.89 -7.74
N LEU A 9 -6.04 5.75 -8.77
CA LEU A 9 -7.09 5.85 -9.80
C LEU A 9 -6.74 5.19 -11.15
N GLY A 10 -5.65 4.43 -11.23
CA GLY A 10 -5.30 3.69 -12.46
C GLY A 10 -6.37 2.64 -12.80
N PRO A 11 -6.57 2.25 -14.07
CA PRO A 11 -7.56 1.25 -14.42
C PRO A 11 -7.31 -0.09 -13.71
N GLN A 12 -6.04 -0.40 -13.40
CA GLN A 12 -5.64 -1.52 -12.56
C GLN A 12 -4.66 -1.05 -11.49
N THR A 13 -5.13 -0.78 -10.27
CA THR A 13 -4.22 -0.53 -9.14
C THR A 13 -3.50 -1.82 -8.75
N VAL A 14 -2.21 -1.87 -9.06
CA VAL A 14 -1.26 -2.93 -8.68
C VAL A 14 -0.11 -2.26 -7.95
N THR A 15 0.31 -2.82 -6.82
CA THR A 15 1.44 -2.27 -6.06
C THR A 15 2.52 -3.31 -5.88
N LYS A 16 3.78 -2.85 -5.83
CA LYS A 16 4.90 -3.67 -5.37
C LYS A 16 4.81 -3.82 -3.84
N PRO A 17 5.49 -4.80 -3.24
CA PRO A 17 5.63 -4.87 -1.79
C PRO A 17 6.15 -3.54 -1.24
N GLN A 18 5.37 -2.90 -0.37
CA GLN A 18 5.69 -1.61 0.20
C GLN A 18 5.10 -1.49 1.61
N TRP A 19 5.77 -0.72 2.46
CA TRP A 19 5.16 -0.11 3.65
C TRP A 19 4.76 1.33 3.28
N LEU A 20 3.78 1.91 3.97
CA LEU A 20 3.31 3.26 3.62
C LEU A 20 4.26 4.31 4.18
N CYS A 21 5.30 4.65 3.42
CA CYS A 21 6.37 5.55 3.87
C CYS A 21 5.92 6.98 4.19
N LYS A 22 4.78 7.39 3.66
CA LYS A 22 4.16 8.69 3.93
C LYS A 22 3.37 8.71 5.24
N ALA A 23 3.12 7.55 5.84
CA ALA A 23 2.39 7.43 7.09
C ALA A 23 3.31 7.38 8.31
N ILE A 24 2.79 7.81 9.45
CA ILE A 24 3.42 7.57 10.74
C ILE A 24 3.41 6.06 11.03
N GLN A 25 4.60 5.46 11.17
CA GLN A 25 4.77 4.00 11.18
C GLN A 25 4.15 3.29 12.39
N TRP A 26 4.02 3.98 13.54
CA TRP A 26 3.34 3.45 14.73
C TRP A 26 1.81 3.61 14.69
N CYS A 27 1.25 4.17 13.62
CA CYS A 27 -0.18 4.35 13.46
C CYS A 27 -0.80 3.28 12.57
N TRP A 28 -2.13 3.25 12.55
CA TRP A 28 -2.91 2.42 11.64
C TRP A 28 -3.31 3.22 10.39
N LEU A 29 -3.34 2.54 9.25
CA LEU A 29 -3.93 3.02 8.01
C LEU A 29 -5.20 2.23 7.70
N ALA A 30 -6.09 2.84 6.93
CA ALA A 30 -7.24 2.18 6.33
C ALA A 30 -7.07 2.14 4.81
N ILE A 31 -7.25 0.97 4.22
CA ILE A 31 -7.32 0.82 2.75
C ILE A 31 -8.71 0.37 2.42
N THR A 32 -9.36 1.04 1.47
CA THR A 32 -10.64 0.64 0.89
C THR A 32 -10.42 0.24 -0.56
N ALA A 33 -10.81 -0.98 -0.92
CA ALA A 33 -10.86 -1.40 -2.32
C ALA A 33 -12.08 -0.78 -3.00
N LEU A 34 -11.88 -0.24 -4.20
CA LEU A 34 -12.93 0.36 -5.00
C LEU A 34 -12.88 -0.21 -6.43
N GLY A 35 -13.94 -0.02 -7.20
CA GLY A 35 -14.03 -0.46 -8.60
C GLY A 35 -14.89 -1.71 -8.78
N THR A 36 -14.68 -2.38 -9.91
CA THR A 36 -15.45 -3.54 -10.39
C THR A 36 -14.48 -4.62 -10.86
N PHE A 37 -14.26 -5.63 -10.02
CA PHE A 37 -13.38 -6.77 -10.26
C PHE A 37 -13.86 -7.99 -9.45
N ASP A 38 -13.44 -9.19 -9.83
CA ASP A 38 -13.71 -10.42 -9.08
C ASP A 38 -12.62 -10.68 -8.02
N PRO A 39 -12.92 -10.53 -6.72
CA PRO A 39 -11.94 -10.68 -5.65
C PRO A 39 -11.50 -12.12 -5.38
N LYS A 40 -12.08 -13.11 -6.06
CA LYS A 40 -11.60 -14.50 -6.02
C LYS A 40 -10.48 -14.76 -7.02
N HIS A 41 -10.33 -13.88 -8.00
CA HIS A 41 -9.45 -14.08 -9.15
C HIS A 41 -8.39 -12.97 -9.32
N GLY A 42 -8.32 -12.00 -8.40
CA GLY A 42 -7.37 -10.91 -8.45
C GLY A 42 -7.63 -9.84 -7.40
N GLY A 43 -6.78 -8.82 -7.37
CA GLY A 43 -6.97 -7.65 -6.50
C GLY A 43 -6.79 -7.93 -5.00
N HIS A 44 -6.27 -9.12 -4.65
CA HIS A 44 -6.00 -9.54 -3.29
C HIS A 44 -5.03 -8.60 -2.57
N LEU A 45 -5.20 -8.47 -1.26
CA LEU A 45 -4.24 -7.82 -0.38
C LEU A 45 -3.25 -8.87 0.11
N ILE A 46 -1.96 -8.67 -0.18
CA ILE A 46 -0.88 -9.54 0.27
C ILE A 46 -0.19 -8.85 1.43
N MET A 47 -0.16 -9.49 2.60
CA MET A 47 0.53 -9.03 3.81
C MET A 47 1.78 -9.89 3.98
N TRP A 48 2.93 -9.34 3.56
CA TRP A 48 4.18 -10.08 3.45
C TRP A 48 4.74 -10.50 4.80
N ASP A 49 4.70 -9.60 5.79
CA ASP A 49 5.22 -9.88 7.14
C ASP A 49 4.42 -10.97 7.87
N LEU A 50 3.15 -11.15 7.50
CA LEU A 50 2.28 -12.19 8.04
C LEU A 50 2.28 -13.48 7.21
N GLY A 51 2.86 -13.45 5.99
CA GLY A 51 2.76 -14.55 5.03
C GLY A 51 1.31 -14.87 4.64
N ARG A 52 0.43 -13.85 4.59
CA ARG A 52 -1.00 -14.03 4.33
C ARG A 52 -1.44 -13.29 3.06
N VAL A 53 -2.39 -13.92 2.37
CA VAL A 53 -3.11 -13.35 1.23
C VAL A 53 -4.58 -13.29 1.61
N LEU A 54 -5.17 -12.12 1.48
CA LEU A 54 -6.57 -11.86 1.81
C LEU A 54 -7.33 -11.51 0.53
N GLU A 55 -8.42 -12.23 0.26
CA GLU A 55 -9.41 -11.79 -0.72
C GLU A 55 -9.96 -10.44 -0.28
N PHE A 56 -9.81 -9.43 -1.14
CA PHE A 56 -10.12 -8.05 -0.77
C PHE A 56 -11.20 -7.48 -1.70
N PRO A 57 -12.48 -7.65 -1.35
CA PRO A 57 -13.59 -7.35 -2.25
C PRO A 57 -13.79 -5.85 -2.48
N PRO A 58 -14.33 -5.44 -3.65
CA PRO A 58 -14.73 -4.06 -3.86
C PRO A 58 -15.70 -3.58 -2.76
N GLY A 59 -15.46 -2.40 -2.21
CA GLY A 59 -16.22 -1.83 -1.09
C GLY A 59 -15.70 -2.25 0.29
N ALA A 60 -14.83 -3.25 0.41
CA ALA A 60 -14.25 -3.62 1.69
C ALA A 60 -13.15 -2.65 2.13
N THR A 61 -13.07 -2.48 3.45
CA THR A 61 -12.03 -1.70 4.11
C THR A 61 -11.28 -2.57 5.10
N VAL A 62 -9.96 -2.45 5.10
CA VAL A 62 -9.06 -3.15 6.02
C VAL A 62 -8.22 -2.14 6.79
N LEU A 63 -8.03 -2.41 8.08
CA LEU A 63 -7.12 -1.68 8.94
C LEU A 63 -5.81 -2.45 9.04
N LEU A 64 -4.70 -1.79 8.74
CA LEU A 64 -3.36 -2.36 8.84
C LEU A 64 -2.44 -1.43 9.64
N PRO A 65 -1.47 -1.97 10.40
CA PRO A 65 -0.35 -1.18 10.91
C PRO A 65 0.44 -0.57 9.75
N ALA A 66 0.79 0.71 9.82
CA ALA A 66 1.47 1.41 8.72
C ALA A 66 2.88 0.88 8.43
N ILE A 67 3.50 0.24 9.42
CA ILE A 67 4.79 -0.44 9.32
C ILE A 67 4.75 -1.76 8.54
N MET A 68 3.56 -2.33 8.32
CA MET A 68 3.43 -3.63 7.65
C MET A 68 3.75 -3.51 6.16
N THR A 69 4.52 -4.46 5.65
CA THR A 69 4.77 -4.61 4.21
C THR A 69 3.56 -5.26 3.55
N PHE A 70 2.91 -4.53 2.64
CA PHE A 70 1.77 -5.02 1.88
C PHE A 70 1.91 -4.77 0.39
N SER A 71 1.15 -5.51 -0.41
CA SER A 71 0.96 -5.23 -1.83
C SER A 71 -0.43 -5.60 -2.30
N ILE A 72 -0.84 -5.03 -3.42
CA ILE A 72 -2.09 -5.35 -4.10
C ILE A 72 -1.77 -6.19 -5.33
N ALA A 73 -2.37 -7.38 -5.40
CA ALA A 73 -2.26 -8.27 -6.53
C ALA A 73 -2.93 -7.72 -7.80
N LYS A 74 -2.44 -8.16 -8.96
CA LYS A 74 -3.02 -7.82 -10.26
C LYS A 74 -4.46 -8.33 -10.38
N ILE A 75 -5.27 -7.62 -11.19
CA ILE A 75 -6.62 -8.01 -11.59
C ILE A 75 -6.64 -8.51 -13.05
N ARG A 76 -7.73 -9.15 -13.48
CA ARG A 76 -7.84 -9.64 -14.86
C ARG A 76 -7.94 -8.49 -15.86
N PRO A 77 -7.56 -8.70 -17.13
CA PRO A 77 -7.81 -7.73 -18.20
C PRO A 77 -9.30 -7.36 -18.27
N GLY A 78 -9.61 -6.07 -18.45
CA GLY A 78 -10.99 -5.57 -18.51
C GLY A 78 -11.64 -5.26 -17.17
N GLU A 79 -11.07 -5.72 -16.05
CA GLU A 79 -11.52 -5.35 -14.71
C GLU A 79 -10.95 -3.98 -14.30
N ARG A 80 -11.63 -3.32 -13.35
CA ARG A 80 -11.22 -2.03 -12.80
C ARG A 80 -11.05 -2.12 -11.29
N ARG A 81 -9.89 -1.74 -10.77
CA ARG A 81 -9.65 -1.68 -9.32
C ARG A 81 -8.95 -0.37 -8.96
N TYR A 82 -9.50 0.29 -7.96
CA TYR A 82 -8.94 1.48 -7.34
C TYR A 82 -8.69 1.25 -5.86
N SER A 83 -7.98 2.18 -5.23
CA SER A 83 -7.82 2.18 -3.78
C SER A 83 -7.97 3.56 -3.20
N PHE A 84 -8.62 3.62 -2.05
CA PHE A 84 -8.71 4.79 -1.22
C PHE A 84 -8.00 4.47 0.09
N THR A 85 -6.87 5.14 0.34
CA THR A 85 -6.03 4.88 1.50
C THR A 85 -6.07 6.07 2.43
N GLN A 86 -6.48 5.88 3.68
CA GLN A 86 -6.52 6.90 4.73
C GLN A 86 -5.44 6.62 5.75
N TYR A 87 -4.68 7.65 6.13
CA TYR A 87 -3.56 7.52 7.05
C TYR A 87 -3.27 8.84 7.75
N LEU A 88 -2.49 8.77 8.83
CA LEU A 88 -1.89 9.94 9.43
C LEU A 88 -0.57 10.21 8.71
N ALA A 89 -0.49 11.30 7.97
CA ALA A 89 0.75 11.67 7.31
C ALA A 89 1.84 11.93 8.35
N ALA A 90 3.03 11.44 8.04
CA ALA A 90 4.24 11.86 8.70
C ALA A 90 4.61 13.27 8.22
N ALA A 91 3.87 14.28 8.66
CA ALA A 91 4.45 15.62 8.71
C ALA A 91 5.61 15.52 9.72
N ASP A 92 6.83 15.80 9.25
CA ASP A 92 8.00 16.05 10.12
C ASP A 92 8.71 14.81 10.70
N ALA A 93 8.20 13.59 10.55
CA ALA A 93 8.89 12.39 11.04
C ALA A 93 10.22 12.09 10.30
N TRP A 94 10.46 12.75 9.16
CA TRP A 94 11.66 12.65 8.34
C TRP A 94 12.91 13.25 9.01
N GLU A 95 12.74 14.28 9.84
CA GLU A 95 13.84 14.95 10.56
C GLU A 95 14.26 14.20 11.83
N ARG A 96 13.34 13.46 12.44
CA ARG A 96 13.53 12.84 13.76
C ARG A 96 14.18 11.44 13.71
N TYR A 97 14.16 10.77 12.54
CA TYR A 97 14.77 9.44 12.35
C TYR A 97 15.55 9.33 11.02
N PRO A 98 16.65 10.08 10.84
CA PRO A 98 17.41 10.10 9.59
C PRO A 98 18.09 8.76 9.26
N ALA A 99 18.50 7.98 10.26
CA ALA A 99 19.25 6.73 10.07
C ALA A 99 18.38 5.57 9.51
N ALA A 100 17.11 5.49 9.90
CA ALA A 100 16.19 4.46 9.41
C ALA A 100 15.71 4.74 7.96
N THR A 101 15.71 6.01 7.56
CA THR A 101 15.09 6.47 6.31
C THR A 101 16.09 6.62 5.16
N ALA A 102 17.30 7.12 5.42
CA ALA A 102 18.32 7.36 4.39
C ALA A 102 18.96 6.06 3.85
N LEU A 103 19.04 5.02 4.67
CA LEU A 103 19.52 3.70 4.23
C LEU A 103 18.50 3.01 3.31
N PHE A 104 17.20 3.15 3.59
CA PHE A 104 16.14 2.40 2.90
C PHE A 104 15.62 3.06 1.63
N CYS A 105 15.50 4.40 1.58
CA CYS A 105 15.11 5.08 0.34
C CYS A 105 16.20 4.98 -0.75
N LYS A 106 17.49 4.93 -0.35
CA LYS A 106 18.64 4.65 -1.25
C LYS A 106 18.67 3.22 -1.78
N LEU A 107 18.16 2.23 -1.04
CA LEU A 107 18.10 0.83 -1.50
C LEU A 107 17.02 0.59 -2.57
N THR A 108 16.11 1.56 -2.77
CA THR A 108 15.05 1.50 -3.80
C THR A 108 15.35 2.29 -5.08
N ASP A 109 16.54 2.91 -5.21
CA ASP A 109 17.00 3.44 -6.50
C ASP A 109 17.48 2.29 -7.41
N LEU A 110 16.50 1.62 -8.03
CA LEU A 110 16.70 0.53 -8.99
C LEU A 110 17.16 1.00 -10.38
N SER A 111 17.71 2.22 -10.51
CA SER A 111 18.48 2.59 -11.71
C SER A 111 19.82 1.84 -11.81
N SER A 112 20.24 1.14 -10.74
CA SER A 112 21.51 0.40 -10.66
C SER A 112 21.42 -1.13 -10.85
N LEU A 113 20.23 -1.73 -10.98
CA LEU A 113 20.07 -3.17 -11.26
C LEU A 113 19.66 -3.43 -12.72
N ARG A 114 20.37 -2.80 -13.65
CA ARG A 114 20.58 -3.34 -15.00
C ARG A 114 21.93 -4.04 -15.03
N THR A 115 21.93 -5.36 -14.90
CA THR A 115 22.76 -6.32 -15.64
C THR A 115 22.21 -7.72 -15.41
#